data_AF-A0A525L660-F1
#
_entry.id   AF-A0A525L660-F1
#
_cell.length_a   1.000
_cell.length_b   1.000
_cell.length_c   1.000
_cell.angle_alpha   90.00
_cell.angle_beta   90.00
_cell.angle_gamma   90.00
#
_symmetry.space_group_name_H-M   'P 1'
#
loop_
_entity.id
_entity.type
_entity.pdbx_description
1 polymer ?
#
loop_
_entity_poly.entity_id
_entity_poly.type
_entity_poly.pdbx_seq_one_letter_code
_entity_poly.pdbx_strand_id
1 'polypeptide(L)'
;MMLAALALAGTLTGATVHPNEVGAYEAQLTKQASETAENFAGAPCADVTIKRLSSQAVKINDHPEVPALREKLAVAGCGHSLTVNVNVGRMAGAPPWLMVAGLPGETLADMTLQQSAWPAAVTQARVELPEGCTGQRVDDVYVAARPGHVDAPAPSAPAGHHGAGWFNLRLPETVESQRQSLDLSKAWVEIWPIELCGQDRTTGVVFIPLRGRPASAYIFLPIWRQIAEHGLGARPAPAPRSD
;
A
#
# COMPACT_ATOMS: atom_id res chain seq x y z
N MET A 1 37.96 -10.82 -24.90
CA MET A 1 38.05 -10.95 -23.43
C MET A 1 37.15 -9.90 -22.82
N MET A 2 35.99 -10.30 -22.31
CA MET A 2 34.97 -9.40 -21.78
C MET A 2 35.07 -9.47 -20.25
N LEU A 3 35.56 -8.39 -19.64
CA LEU A 3 35.71 -8.29 -18.19
C LEU A 3 34.34 -8.22 -17.53
N ALA A 4 34.20 -9.01 -16.47
CA ALA A 4 33.04 -9.10 -15.61
C ALA A 4 32.72 -7.75 -14.93
N ALA A 5 31.48 -7.30 -15.11
CA ALA A 5 30.90 -6.27 -14.26
C ALA A 5 30.26 -6.95 -13.04
N LEU A 6 31.09 -7.37 -12.07
CA LEU A 6 30.64 -7.52 -10.70
C LEU A 6 30.68 -6.14 -10.06
N ALA A 7 29.53 -5.46 -9.99
CA ALA A 7 29.41 -4.24 -9.23
C ALA A 7 28.05 -4.20 -8.52
N LEU A 8 28.14 -4.16 -7.19
CA LEU A 8 27.07 -3.84 -6.22
C LEU A 8 25.99 -4.90 -5.97
N ALA A 9 26.41 -6.09 -5.54
CA ALA A 9 25.65 -6.79 -4.50
C ALA A 9 25.97 -6.12 -3.16
N GLY A 10 25.31 -4.99 -2.88
CA GLY A 10 25.25 -4.45 -1.52
C GLY A 10 24.82 -5.58 -0.60
N THR A 11 25.57 -5.78 0.47
CA THR A 11 25.41 -6.84 1.47
C THR A 11 23.94 -6.99 1.89
N LEU A 12 23.22 -7.89 1.23
CA LEU A 12 21.93 -8.39 1.68
C LEU A 12 22.20 -9.08 3.01
N THR A 13 21.70 -8.48 4.09
CA THR A 13 21.60 -9.00 5.45
C THR A 13 21.61 -10.53 5.47
N GLY A 14 22.76 -11.12 5.81
CA GLY A 14 23.10 -12.53 5.60
C GLY A 14 22.36 -13.58 6.44
N ALA A 15 21.12 -13.32 6.86
CA ALA A 15 20.31 -14.28 7.61
C ALA A 15 19.02 -14.70 6.90
N THR A 16 18.46 -13.86 6.02
CA THR A 16 17.12 -14.14 5.47
C THR A 16 17.14 -14.94 4.18
N VAL A 17 18.12 -14.78 3.27
CA VAL A 17 18.23 -15.59 2.04
C VAL A 17 19.61 -16.21 1.94
N HIS A 18 19.72 -17.54 1.89
CA HIS A 18 21.03 -18.17 1.72
C HIS A 18 21.53 -18.07 0.27
N PRO A 19 22.86 -17.98 0.05
CA PRO A 19 23.43 -17.88 -1.29
C PRO A 19 22.99 -18.97 -2.28
N ASN A 20 22.74 -20.19 -1.80
CA ASN A 20 22.26 -21.31 -2.62
C ASN A 20 20.76 -21.26 -2.94
N GLU A 21 19.99 -20.38 -2.27
CA GLU A 21 18.55 -20.22 -2.45
C GLU A 21 18.19 -19.03 -3.34
N VAL A 22 19.16 -18.17 -3.70
CA VAL A 22 18.92 -16.92 -4.44
C VAL A 22 18.13 -17.16 -5.73
N GLY A 23 18.49 -18.16 -6.54
CA GLY A 23 17.77 -18.45 -7.78
C GLY A 23 16.29 -18.80 -7.57
N ALA A 24 15.98 -19.61 -6.56
CA ALA A 24 14.60 -19.99 -6.23
C ALA A 24 13.82 -18.82 -5.63
N TYR A 25 14.48 -18.01 -4.81
CA TYR A 25 13.91 -16.79 -4.24
C TYR A 25 13.55 -15.77 -5.33
N GLU A 26 14.46 -15.47 -6.26
CA GLU A 26 14.19 -14.55 -7.38
C GLU A 26 13.08 -15.06 -8.31
N ALA A 27 13.05 -16.36 -8.60
CA ALA A 27 12.01 -16.96 -9.42
C ALA A 27 10.63 -16.85 -8.77
N GLN A 28 10.53 -17.11 -7.46
CA GLN A 28 9.29 -17.00 -6.72
C GLN A 28 8.83 -15.53 -6.60
N LEU A 29 9.78 -14.61 -6.40
CA LEU A 29 9.49 -13.18 -6.34
C LEU A 29 8.98 -12.64 -7.68
N THR A 30 9.60 -13.07 -8.77
CA THR A 30 9.17 -12.75 -10.14
C THR A 30 7.76 -13.27 -10.40
N LYS A 31 7.49 -14.54 -10.07
CA LYS A 31 6.17 -15.15 -10.18
C LYS A 31 5.11 -14.36 -9.40
N GLN A 32 5.37 -14.09 -8.12
CA GLN A 32 4.45 -13.35 -7.26
C GLN A 32 4.17 -11.95 -7.81
N ALA A 33 5.20 -11.25 -8.29
CA ALA A 33 5.06 -9.91 -8.85
C ALA A 33 4.21 -9.92 -10.14
N SER A 34 4.42 -10.89 -11.03
CA SER A 34 3.61 -11.07 -12.23
C SER A 34 2.15 -11.36 -11.86
N GLU A 35 1.88 -12.38 -11.04
CA GLU A 35 0.50 -12.73 -10.63
C GLU A 35 -0.20 -11.53 -9.96
N THR A 36 0.53 -10.76 -9.15
CA THR A 36 0.00 -9.56 -8.50
C THR A 36 -0.30 -8.45 -9.50
N ALA A 37 0.58 -8.22 -10.47
CA ALA A 37 0.36 -7.27 -11.55
C ALA A 37 -0.87 -7.63 -12.37
N GLU A 38 -1.04 -8.90 -12.74
CA GLU A 38 -2.21 -9.37 -13.49
C GLU A 38 -3.50 -9.16 -12.69
N ASN A 39 -3.49 -9.50 -11.40
CA ASN A 39 -4.63 -9.30 -10.50
C ASN A 39 -5.04 -7.84 -10.38
N PHE A 40 -4.08 -6.90 -10.31
CA PHE A 40 -4.39 -5.48 -10.16
C PHE A 40 -4.60 -4.74 -11.47
N ALA A 41 -3.96 -5.16 -12.57
CA ALA A 41 -4.16 -4.60 -13.90
C ALA A 41 -5.43 -5.14 -14.59
N GLY A 42 -5.95 -6.29 -14.14
CA GLY A 42 -7.17 -6.91 -14.66
C GLY A 42 -6.97 -7.72 -15.95
N ALA A 43 -5.71 -7.94 -16.38
CA ALA A 43 -5.39 -8.74 -17.56
C ALA A 43 -3.99 -9.39 -17.44
N PRO A 44 -3.81 -10.61 -17.99
CA PRO A 44 -2.51 -11.25 -18.05
C PRO A 44 -1.56 -10.54 -19.02
N CYS A 45 -0.26 -10.51 -18.71
CA CYS A 45 0.76 -9.90 -19.57
C CYS A 45 2.02 -10.77 -19.63
N ALA A 46 2.28 -11.35 -20.81
CA ALA A 46 3.45 -12.21 -21.04
C ALA A 46 4.77 -11.41 -21.11
N ASP A 47 4.70 -10.13 -21.50
CA ASP A 47 5.86 -9.27 -21.74
C ASP A 47 6.12 -8.31 -20.57
N VAL A 48 6.08 -8.81 -19.33
CA VAL A 48 6.42 -8.02 -18.15
C VAL A 48 7.92 -8.06 -17.86
N THR A 49 8.48 -6.88 -17.61
CA THR A 49 9.82 -6.71 -17.05
C THR A 49 9.69 -6.39 -15.57
N ILE A 50 10.43 -7.13 -14.73
CA ILE A 50 10.41 -6.96 -13.27
C ILE A 50 11.80 -6.51 -12.82
N LYS A 51 11.84 -5.42 -12.04
CA LYS A 51 13.06 -4.86 -11.47
C LYS A 51 12.90 -4.64 -9.97
N ARG A 52 13.80 -5.21 -9.16
CA ARG A 52 13.89 -4.89 -7.73
C ARG A 52 14.33 -3.43 -7.55
N LEU A 53 13.54 -2.68 -6.77
CA LEU A 53 13.82 -1.30 -6.38
C LEU A 53 14.51 -1.23 -5.01
N SER A 54 14.00 -1.99 -4.04
CA SER A 54 14.57 -2.04 -2.69
C SER A 54 14.22 -3.35 -1.98
N SER A 55 15.08 -3.74 -1.03
CA SER A 55 14.85 -4.84 -0.10
C SER A 55 15.08 -4.32 1.33
N GLN A 56 14.17 -4.63 2.24
CA GLN A 56 14.24 -4.18 3.64
C GLN A 56 13.92 -5.34 4.57
N ALA A 57 14.77 -5.59 5.58
CA ALA A 57 14.43 -6.50 6.66
C ALA A 57 13.28 -5.93 7.50
N VAL A 58 12.23 -6.73 7.69
CA VAL A 58 11.04 -6.35 8.47
C VAL A 58 10.72 -7.42 9.51
N LYS A 59 9.98 -7.03 10.55
CA LYS A 59 9.37 -7.96 11.50
C LYS A 59 7.90 -8.13 11.16
N ILE A 60 7.40 -9.36 11.24
CA ILE A 60 5.97 -9.64 11.19
C ILE A 60 5.47 -9.53 12.62
N ASN A 61 4.57 -8.59 12.90
CA ASN A 61 4.15 -8.30 14.28
C ASN A 61 3.53 -9.53 14.97
N ASP A 62 2.76 -10.32 14.24
CA ASP A 62 2.09 -11.52 14.76
C ASP A 62 2.99 -12.77 14.78
N HIS A 63 4.15 -12.70 14.10
CA HIS A 63 5.15 -13.76 13.99
C HIS A 63 6.58 -13.18 14.05
N PRO A 64 6.98 -12.54 15.16
CA PRO A 64 8.25 -11.81 15.25
C PRO A 64 9.48 -12.74 15.14
N GLU A 65 9.29 -14.04 15.33
CA GLU A 65 10.29 -15.09 15.15
C GLU A 65 10.60 -15.40 13.69
N VAL A 66 9.70 -15.05 12.75
CA VAL A 66 9.88 -15.33 11.33
C VAL A 66 10.76 -14.26 10.70
N PRO A 67 11.94 -14.62 10.15
CA PRO A 67 12.74 -13.67 9.38
C PRO A 67 11.97 -13.24 8.14
N ALA A 68 11.83 -11.93 7.93
CA ALA A 68 11.08 -11.40 6.81
C ALA A 68 11.80 -10.27 6.08
N LEU A 69 11.53 -10.18 4.78
CA LEU A 69 11.93 -9.11 3.89
C LEU A 69 10.69 -8.42 3.34
N ARG A 70 10.78 -7.12 3.11
CA ARG A 70 9.87 -6.35 2.27
C ARG A 70 10.62 -6.00 0.99
N GLU A 71 10.16 -6.54 -0.11
CA GLU A 71 10.64 -6.28 -1.45
C GLU A 71 9.74 -5.26 -2.14
N LYS A 72 10.36 -4.26 -2.74
CA LYS A 72 9.68 -3.30 -3.62
C LYS A 72 10.15 -3.53 -5.03
N LEU A 73 9.22 -3.77 -5.95
CA LEU A 73 9.49 -4.18 -7.32
C LEU A 73 8.80 -3.22 -8.28
N ALA A 74 9.49 -2.76 -9.32
CA ALA A 74 8.86 -2.15 -10.48
C ALA A 74 8.49 -3.25 -11.48
N VAL A 75 7.24 -3.27 -11.92
CA VAL A 75 6.74 -4.14 -12.97
C VAL A 75 6.28 -3.26 -14.12
N ALA A 76 6.78 -3.49 -15.33
CA ALA A 76 6.42 -2.73 -16.51
C ALA A 76 6.23 -3.66 -17.71
N GLY A 77 5.16 -3.47 -18.47
CA GLY A 77 4.81 -4.32 -19.61
C GLY A 77 3.40 -4.01 -20.11
N CYS A 78 3.07 -4.41 -21.34
CA CYS A 78 1.71 -4.29 -21.90
C CYS A 78 1.02 -2.92 -21.66
N GLY A 79 1.76 -1.83 -21.84
CA GLY A 79 1.23 -0.46 -21.74
C GLY A 79 1.01 0.07 -20.31
N HIS A 80 1.41 -0.66 -19.28
CA HIS A 80 1.26 -0.24 -17.89
C HIS A 80 2.57 -0.43 -17.10
N SER A 81 2.67 0.31 -16.00
CA SER A 81 3.74 0.21 -15.02
C SER A 81 3.14 0.31 -13.63
N LEU A 82 3.54 -0.58 -12.73
CA LEU A 82 3.13 -0.57 -11.34
C LEU A 82 4.30 -0.86 -10.41
N THR A 83 4.14 -0.47 -9.15
CA THR A 83 5.07 -0.81 -8.09
C THR A 83 4.47 -1.90 -7.22
N VAL A 84 4.99 -3.13 -7.23
CA VAL A 84 4.52 -4.20 -6.34
C VAL A 84 5.32 -4.19 -5.04
N ASN A 85 4.62 -4.28 -3.91
CA ASN A 85 5.23 -4.50 -2.60
C ASN A 85 4.97 -5.96 -2.18
N VAL A 86 6.03 -6.72 -1.89
CA VAL A 86 5.94 -8.12 -1.46
C VAL A 86 6.61 -8.27 -0.10
N ASN A 87 5.87 -8.76 0.89
CA ASN A 87 6.47 -9.27 2.11
C ASN A 87 6.82 -10.75 1.91
N VAL A 88 8.07 -11.11 2.21
CA VAL A 88 8.58 -12.46 2.13
C VAL A 88 8.96 -12.92 3.53
N GLY A 89 8.29 -13.93 4.06
CA GLY A 89 8.68 -14.63 5.27
C GLY A 89 9.46 -15.90 4.94
N ARG A 90 10.49 -16.22 5.74
CA ARG A 90 11.20 -17.49 5.66
C ARG A 90 10.65 -18.48 6.69
N MET A 91 10.10 -19.59 6.22
CA MET A 91 9.63 -20.69 7.05
C MET A 91 10.53 -21.93 6.92
N ALA A 92 10.43 -22.85 7.88
CA ALA A 92 11.08 -24.15 7.75
C ALA A 92 10.38 -24.99 6.67
N GLY A 93 11.12 -25.56 5.72
CA GLY A 93 10.59 -26.41 4.65
C GLY A 93 11.15 -26.08 3.26
N ALA A 94 10.57 -26.69 2.22
CA ALA A 94 10.92 -26.45 0.82
C ALA A 94 9.64 -26.34 -0.04
N PRO A 95 9.41 -25.24 -0.78
CA PRO A 95 10.20 -24.00 -0.77
C PRO A 95 10.05 -23.25 0.57
N PRO A 96 11.12 -22.63 1.09
CA PRO A 96 11.11 -22.01 2.41
C PRO A 96 10.43 -20.63 2.45
N TRP A 97 9.89 -20.14 1.32
CA TRP A 97 9.39 -18.77 1.21
C TRP A 97 7.87 -18.72 1.25
N LEU A 98 7.33 -17.96 2.21
CA LEU A 98 5.96 -17.50 2.18
C LEU A 98 5.96 -16.06 1.67
N MET A 99 5.32 -15.81 0.53
CA MET A 99 5.22 -14.47 -0.05
C MET A 99 3.79 -13.98 0.00
N VAL A 100 3.61 -12.74 0.44
CA VAL A 100 2.33 -12.05 0.43
C VAL A 100 2.55 -10.69 -0.22
N ALA A 101 1.84 -10.44 -1.32
CA ALA A 101 1.85 -9.14 -1.97
C ALA A 101 0.81 -8.21 -1.36
N GLY A 102 1.17 -6.94 -1.22
CA GLY A 102 0.30 -5.88 -0.76
C GLY A 102 -0.26 -5.10 -1.95
N LEU A 103 -0.95 -4.01 -1.65
CA LEU A 103 -1.39 -3.03 -2.64
C LEU A 103 -0.18 -2.45 -3.40
N PRO A 104 -0.36 -2.14 -4.71
CA PRO A 104 0.69 -1.56 -5.50
C PRO A 104 0.96 -0.11 -5.08
N GLY A 105 2.10 0.46 -5.45
CA GLY A 105 2.48 1.85 -5.19
C GLY A 105 3.25 2.09 -3.89
N GLU A 106 3.06 3.27 -3.31
CA GLU A 106 3.64 3.72 -2.05
C GLU A 106 2.59 3.68 -0.93
N THR A 107 2.72 2.68 -0.06
CA THR A 107 1.86 2.48 1.12
C THR A 107 2.71 2.44 2.39
N LEU A 108 2.22 3.08 3.45
CA LEU A 108 2.79 3.02 4.79
C LEU A 108 2.08 1.97 5.65
N ALA A 109 0.87 1.56 5.27
CA ALA A 109 0.17 0.44 5.88
C ALA A 109 1.00 -0.84 5.68
N ASP A 110 1.25 -1.58 6.76
CA ASP A 110 1.79 -2.93 6.65
C ASP A 110 0.75 -3.90 6.08
N MET A 111 1.16 -5.16 5.87
CA MET A 111 0.28 -6.15 5.26
C MET A 111 -0.97 -6.43 6.10
N THR A 112 -0.85 -6.44 7.43
CA THR A 112 -1.98 -6.70 8.33
C THR A 112 -2.99 -5.57 8.23
N LEU A 113 -2.52 -4.32 8.23
CA LEU A 113 -3.36 -3.14 8.03
C LEU A 113 -4.02 -3.18 6.65
N GLN A 114 -3.28 -3.50 5.58
CA GLN A 114 -3.86 -3.62 4.23
C GLN A 114 -4.90 -4.74 4.14
N GLN A 115 -4.63 -5.93 4.67
CA GLN A 115 -5.57 -7.05 4.67
C GLN A 115 -6.87 -6.73 5.42
N SER A 116 -6.79 -5.94 6.49
CA SER A 116 -7.98 -5.51 7.24
C SER A 116 -8.74 -4.36 6.56
N ALA A 117 -8.03 -3.37 6.01
CA ALA A 117 -8.64 -2.18 5.43
C ALA A 117 -9.11 -2.40 3.98
N TRP A 118 -8.47 -3.29 3.21
CA TRP A 118 -8.78 -3.54 1.80
C TRP A 118 -10.22 -4.00 1.55
N PRO A 119 -10.73 -5.06 2.19
CA PRO A 119 -12.11 -5.50 1.98
C PRO A 119 -13.14 -4.41 2.35
N ALA A 120 -12.86 -3.63 3.39
CA ALA A 120 -13.71 -2.53 3.83
C ALA A 120 -13.71 -1.36 2.84
N ALA A 121 -12.53 -0.99 2.30
CA ALA A 121 -12.43 0.02 1.24
C ALA A 121 -13.16 -0.41 -0.03
N VAL A 122 -13.00 -1.66 -0.47
CA VAL A 122 -13.73 -2.19 -1.64
C VAL A 122 -15.23 -2.20 -1.38
N THR A 123 -15.68 -2.59 -0.19
CA THR A 123 -17.11 -2.55 0.18
C THR A 123 -17.65 -1.13 0.08
N GLN A 124 -16.92 -0.15 0.61
CA GLN A 124 -17.29 1.27 0.52
C GLN A 124 -17.27 1.78 -0.92
N ALA A 125 -16.30 1.37 -1.73
CA ALA A 125 -16.16 1.72 -3.14
C ALA A 125 -17.29 1.14 -4.01
N ARG A 126 -17.89 0.01 -3.59
CA ARG A 126 -19.04 -0.63 -4.26
C ARG A 126 -20.38 0.02 -3.96
N VAL A 127 -20.44 0.93 -2.98
CA VAL A 127 -21.68 1.67 -2.68
C VAL A 127 -22.14 2.41 -3.94
N GLU A 128 -23.44 2.29 -4.24
CA GLU A 128 -24.10 2.88 -5.42
C GLU A 128 -23.66 2.29 -6.77
N LEU A 129 -22.96 1.15 -6.80
CA LEU A 129 -22.76 0.38 -8.03
C LEU A 129 -23.94 -0.58 -8.27
N PRO A 130 -24.26 -0.88 -9.54
CA PRO A 130 -25.24 -1.90 -9.88
C PRO A 130 -24.86 -3.28 -9.31
N GLU A 131 -25.88 -4.07 -8.97
CA GLU A 131 -25.69 -5.49 -8.64
C GLU A 131 -25.06 -6.24 -9.81
N GLY A 132 -24.21 -7.23 -9.51
CA GLY A 132 -23.50 -8.00 -10.54
C GLY A 132 -22.31 -7.27 -11.17
N CYS A 133 -21.90 -6.13 -10.63
CA CYS A 133 -20.70 -5.41 -11.05
C CYS A 133 -19.43 -6.29 -10.97
N THR A 134 -18.91 -6.69 -12.14
CA THR A 134 -17.66 -7.44 -12.32
C THR A 134 -16.55 -6.53 -12.87
N GLY A 135 -15.31 -6.83 -12.49
CA GLY A 135 -14.14 -6.02 -12.84
C GLY A 135 -13.70 -5.14 -11.67
N GLN A 136 -12.44 -5.30 -11.28
CA GLN A 136 -11.79 -4.55 -10.22
C GLN A 136 -10.35 -4.34 -10.62
N ARG A 137 -9.91 -3.08 -10.61
CA ARG A 137 -8.54 -2.69 -10.94
C ARG A 137 -8.06 -1.73 -9.85
N VAL A 138 -6.77 -1.77 -9.55
CA VAL A 138 -6.17 -0.88 -8.55
C VAL A 138 -4.88 -0.34 -9.12
N ASP A 139 -4.80 0.97 -9.25
CA ASP A 139 -3.55 1.65 -9.63
C ASP A 139 -2.64 1.84 -8.41
N ASP A 140 -1.41 2.29 -8.63
CA ASP A 140 -0.43 2.58 -7.58
C ASP A 140 -1.06 3.46 -6.47
N VAL A 141 -1.15 2.89 -5.26
CA VAL A 141 -1.48 3.61 -4.04
C VAL A 141 -0.43 4.70 -3.82
N TYR A 142 -0.84 5.81 -3.25
CA TYR A 142 0.10 6.84 -2.83
C TYR A 142 -0.31 7.48 -1.51
N VAL A 143 0.67 8.00 -0.78
CA VAL A 143 0.46 8.73 0.46
C VAL A 143 0.10 10.17 0.12
N ALA A 144 -1.09 10.64 0.51
CA ALA A 144 -1.51 12.04 0.36
C ALA A 144 -1.16 12.92 1.56
N ALA A 145 -1.01 12.32 2.75
CA ALA A 145 -0.46 12.99 3.92
C ALA A 145 0.32 12.00 4.79
N ARG A 146 1.52 12.37 5.20
CA ARG A 146 2.41 11.55 6.03
C ARG A 146 2.09 11.71 7.52
N PRO A 147 2.60 10.82 8.40
CA PRO A 147 2.56 11.01 9.84
C PRO A 147 2.98 12.43 10.25
N GLY A 148 2.18 13.07 11.10
CA GLY A 148 2.38 14.45 11.54
C GLY A 148 1.76 15.51 10.62
N HIS A 149 1.26 15.14 9.44
CA HIS A 149 0.61 16.06 8.49
C HIS A 149 -0.90 15.81 8.34
N VAL A 150 -1.51 15.16 9.33
CA VAL A 150 -2.95 14.96 9.41
C VAL A 150 -3.48 15.78 10.58
N ASP A 151 -4.22 16.83 10.26
CA ASP A 151 -4.88 17.67 11.25
C ASP A 151 -6.31 17.22 11.43
N ALA A 152 -6.66 16.85 12.66
CA ALA A 152 -8.03 16.51 13.03
C ALA A 152 -8.55 17.46 14.11
N PRO A 153 -8.84 18.74 13.78
CA PRO A 153 -9.30 19.71 14.78
C PRO A 153 -10.62 19.26 15.43
N ALA A 154 -10.79 19.62 16.71
CA ALA A 154 -12.05 19.40 17.42
C ALA A 154 -13.24 20.02 16.64
N PRO A 155 -14.47 19.51 16.77
CA PRO A 155 -15.60 19.90 15.91
C PRO A 155 -15.83 21.41 15.78
N SER A 156 -15.62 22.17 16.86
CA SER A 156 -15.78 23.64 16.89
C SER A 156 -14.50 24.43 16.58
N ALA A 157 -13.34 23.78 16.50
CA ALA A 157 -12.09 24.44 16.15
C ALA A 157 -12.04 24.74 14.65
N PRO A 158 -11.35 25.83 14.22
CA PRO A 158 -11.15 26.12 12.80
C PRO A 158 -10.40 24.99 12.09
N ALA A 159 -10.48 24.96 10.75
CA ALA A 159 -9.66 24.07 9.96
C ALA A 159 -8.17 24.32 10.23
N GLY A 160 -7.37 23.26 10.19
CA GLY A 160 -5.93 23.29 10.45
C GLY A 160 -5.13 23.73 9.23
N HIS A 161 -3.93 23.16 9.07
CA HIS A 161 -2.99 23.54 8.03
C HIS A 161 -3.49 23.14 6.64
N HIS A 162 -3.31 24.03 5.66
CA HIS A 162 -3.66 23.77 4.27
C HIS A 162 -2.39 23.73 3.41
N GLY A 163 -2.31 22.76 2.50
CA GLY A 163 -1.19 22.63 1.58
C GLY A 163 -1.06 21.22 1.00
N ALA A 164 -0.24 21.07 -0.03
CA ALA A 164 0.10 19.75 -0.56
C ALA A 164 0.80 18.92 0.54
N GLY A 165 0.40 17.66 0.69
CA GLY A 165 0.94 16.77 1.72
C GLY A 165 0.32 16.95 3.11
N TRP A 166 -0.60 17.91 3.29
CA TRP A 166 -1.38 18.11 4.51
C TRP A 166 -2.83 17.71 4.30
N PHE A 167 -3.43 17.09 5.32
CA PHE A 167 -4.81 16.66 5.26
C PHE A 167 -5.60 17.11 6.48
N ASN A 168 -6.66 17.89 6.25
CA ASN A 168 -7.61 18.27 7.29
C ASN A 168 -8.76 17.27 7.33
N LEU A 169 -8.98 16.66 8.48
CA LEU A 169 -9.98 15.64 8.69
C LEU A 169 -10.94 16.05 9.81
N ARG A 170 -12.24 16.03 9.52
CA ARG A 170 -13.25 15.97 10.57
C ARG A 170 -13.49 14.51 10.90
N LEU A 171 -13.21 14.12 12.14
CA LEU A 171 -13.47 12.75 12.57
C LEU A 171 -15.00 12.53 12.59
N PRO A 172 -15.49 11.40 12.06
CA PRO A 172 -16.87 10.99 12.26
C PRO A 172 -17.16 10.87 13.76
N GLU A 173 -18.40 11.14 14.19
CA GLU A 173 -18.80 11.12 15.62
C GLU A 173 -18.39 9.82 16.34
N THR A 174 -18.52 8.69 15.66
CA THR A 174 -18.13 7.37 16.17
C THR A 174 -16.64 7.29 16.54
N VAL A 175 -15.77 7.89 15.73
CA VAL A 175 -14.32 7.94 15.95
C VAL A 175 -13.95 9.09 16.90
N GLU A 176 -14.66 10.23 16.82
CA GLU A 176 -14.49 11.39 17.68
C GLU A 176 -14.71 11.03 19.16
N SER A 177 -15.70 10.18 19.45
CA SER A 177 -15.96 9.68 20.82
C SER A 177 -14.76 8.94 21.44
N GLN A 178 -13.86 8.43 20.59
CA GLN A 178 -12.66 7.69 20.96
C GLN A 178 -11.40 8.54 20.86
N ARG A 179 -11.48 9.85 20.57
CA ARG A 179 -10.33 10.72 20.28
C ARG A 179 -9.14 10.57 21.26
N GLN A 180 -9.41 10.38 22.55
CA GLN A 180 -8.36 10.23 23.57
C GLN A 180 -7.52 8.94 23.40
N SER A 181 -8.08 7.89 22.78
CA SER A 181 -7.36 6.65 22.48
C SER A 181 -6.55 6.72 21.18
N LEU A 182 -6.73 7.77 20.38
CA LEU A 182 -6.10 7.95 19.08
C LEU A 182 -4.77 8.70 19.18
N ASP A 183 -3.77 8.26 18.42
CA ASP A 183 -2.49 8.94 18.23
C ASP A 183 -2.50 9.70 16.88
N LEU A 184 -3.22 10.82 16.85
CA LEU A 184 -3.36 11.66 15.64
C LEU A 184 -2.02 12.20 15.12
N SER A 185 -1.00 12.34 15.97
CA SER A 185 0.34 12.75 15.54
C SER A 185 1.01 11.75 14.61
N LYS A 186 0.54 10.51 14.60
CA LYS A 186 1.02 9.44 13.74
C LYS A 186 0.03 9.05 12.65
N ALA A 187 -1.09 9.76 12.52
CA ALA A 187 -2.07 9.48 11.49
C ALA A 187 -1.52 9.82 10.09
N TRP A 188 -1.92 9.06 9.08
CA TRP A 188 -1.57 9.31 7.68
C TRP A 188 -2.75 9.03 6.77
N VAL A 189 -2.66 9.51 5.53
CA VAL A 189 -3.70 9.31 4.50
C VAL A 189 -3.08 8.66 3.28
N GLU A 190 -3.66 7.54 2.87
CA GLU A 190 -3.37 6.90 1.58
C GLU A 190 -4.54 7.12 0.63
N ILE A 191 -4.24 7.28 -0.66
CA ILE A 191 -5.24 7.30 -1.72
C ILE A 191 -5.11 6.01 -2.49
N TRP A 192 -6.20 5.26 -2.56
CA TRP A 192 -6.30 4.00 -3.27
C TRP A 192 -7.13 4.25 -4.53
N PRO A 193 -6.49 4.37 -5.70
CA PRO A 193 -7.21 4.58 -6.96
C PRO A 193 -7.79 3.24 -7.42
N ILE A 194 -9.01 2.97 -6.93
CA ILE A 194 -9.78 1.77 -7.21
C ILE A 194 -10.68 2.08 -8.40
N GLU A 195 -10.69 1.20 -9.39
CA GLU A 195 -11.68 1.20 -10.46
C GLU A 195 -12.56 -0.04 -10.31
N LEU A 196 -13.87 0.17 -10.34
CA LEU A 196 -14.87 -0.90 -10.28
C LEU A 196 -15.86 -0.70 -11.42
N CYS A 197 -16.05 -1.73 -12.25
CA CYS A 197 -16.93 -1.67 -13.42
C CYS A 197 -16.65 -0.50 -14.36
N GLY A 198 -15.36 -0.20 -14.60
CA GLY A 198 -14.93 0.91 -15.45
C GLY A 198 -15.22 2.29 -14.86
N GLN A 199 -15.63 2.38 -13.58
CA GLN A 199 -15.87 3.64 -12.88
C GLN A 199 -14.76 3.92 -11.89
N ASP A 200 -14.32 5.17 -11.84
CA ASP A 200 -13.43 5.65 -10.79
C ASP A 200 -14.14 5.58 -9.44
N ARG A 201 -13.59 4.76 -8.55
CA ARG A 201 -14.01 4.57 -7.16
C ARG A 201 -12.85 4.84 -6.20
N THR A 202 -11.96 5.77 -6.58
CA THR A 202 -10.85 6.25 -5.77
C THR A 202 -11.33 6.51 -4.34
N THR A 203 -10.68 5.83 -3.39
CA THR A 203 -11.01 5.87 -1.97
C THR A 203 -9.79 6.35 -1.21
N GLY A 204 -9.97 7.36 -0.38
CA GLY A 204 -8.96 7.76 0.59
C GLY A 204 -9.11 6.89 1.85
N VAL A 205 -8.01 6.45 2.42
CA VAL A 205 -7.98 5.70 3.68
C VAL A 205 -7.14 6.49 4.67
N VAL A 206 -7.76 6.98 5.72
CA VAL A 206 -7.06 7.58 6.85
C VAL A 206 -6.76 6.49 7.85
N PHE A 207 -5.49 6.29 8.14
CA PHE A 207 -5.03 5.39 9.18
C PHE A 207 -4.68 6.20 10.43
N ILE A 208 -5.24 5.83 11.58
CA ILE A 208 -5.02 6.52 12.84
C ILE A 208 -4.60 5.50 13.90
N PRO A 209 -3.30 5.44 14.26
CA PRO A 209 -2.82 4.51 15.28
C PRO A 209 -3.53 4.71 16.63
N LEU A 210 -3.75 3.62 17.35
CA LEU A 210 -4.24 3.64 18.72
C LEU A 210 -3.06 3.80 19.70
N ARG A 211 -3.21 4.66 20.71
CA ARG A 211 -2.19 4.88 21.74
C ARG A 211 -1.93 3.58 22.51
N GLY A 212 -0.66 3.19 22.58
CA GLY A 212 -0.21 2.03 23.35
C GLY A 212 -0.70 0.67 22.84
N ARG A 213 -1.22 0.59 21.61
CA ARG A 213 -1.69 -0.68 21.01
C ARG A 213 -1.15 -0.83 19.59
N PRO A 214 -0.82 -2.05 19.14
CA PRO A 214 -0.42 -2.34 17.76
C PRO A 214 -1.65 -2.43 16.84
N ALA A 215 -2.49 -1.40 16.84
CA ALA A 215 -3.74 -1.35 16.07
C ALA A 215 -4.00 0.07 15.59
N SER A 216 -4.75 0.21 14.49
CA SER A 216 -5.17 1.50 13.95
C SER A 216 -6.68 1.52 13.73
N ALA A 217 -7.29 2.69 13.93
CA ALA A 217 -8.60 2.99 13.38
C ALA A 217 -8.45 3.40 11.90
N TYR A 218 -9.50 3.17 11.11
CA TYR A 218 -9.55 3.54 9.70
C TYR A 218 -10.78 4.39 9.41
N ILE A 219 -10.61 5.42 8.58
CA ILE A 219 -11.72 6.21 8.03
C ILE A 219 -11.61 6.16 6.51
N PHE A 220 -12.71 5.78 5.84
CA PHE A 220 -12.80 5.75 4.40
C PHE A 220 -13.43 7.04 3.87
N LEU A 221 -12.73 7.67 2.94
CA LEU A 221 -13.13 8.91 2.29
C LEU A 221 -13.54 8.57 0.85
N PRO A 222 -14.81 8.77 0.46
CA PRO A 222 -15.27 8.49 -0.90
C PRO A 222 -14.80 9.60 -1.86
N ILE A 223 -13.49 9.65 -2.14
CA ILE A 223 -12.85 10.68 -2.98
C ILE A 223 -13.48 10.72 -4.38
N TRP A 224 -13.93 9.58 -4.91
CA TRP A 224 -14.68 9.50 -6.15
C TRP A 224 -15.92 10.41 -6.20
N ARG A 225 -16.61 10.66 -5.08
CA ARG A 225 -17.74 11.63 -5.04
C ARG A 225 -17.26 13.05 -5.25
N GLN A 226 -16.16 13.41 -4.61
CA GLN A 226 -15.54 14.72 -4.76
C GLN A 226 -15.01 14.91 -6.19
N ILE A 227 -14.44 13.87 -6.79
CA ILE A 227 -14.02 13.89 -8.20
C ILE A 227 -15.23 14.04 -9.14
N ALA A 228 -16.34 13.36 -8.88
CA ALA A 228 -17.55 13.49 -9.68
C ALA A 228 -18.15 14.91 -9.59
N GLU A 229 -18.11 15.54 -8.41
CA GLU A 229 -18.68 16.86 -8.16
C GLU A 229 -17.79 18.02 -8.63
N HIS A 230 -16.47 17.87 -8.49
CA HIS A 230 -15.51 18.97 -8.65
C HIS A 230 -14.39 18.67 -9.68
N GLY A 231 -14.43 17.50 -10.33
CA GLY A 231 -13.45 17.06 -11.31
C GLY A 231 -12.18 16.44 -10.70
N LEU A 232 -11.27 15.96 -11.57
CA LEU A 232 -10.04 15.27 -11.17
C LEU A 232 -9.11 16.10 -10.25
N GLY A 233 -9.22 17.43 -10.28
CA GLY A 233 -8.47 18.33 -9.40
C GLY A 233 -8.84 18.21 -7.92
N ALA A 234 -9.99 17.60 -7.60
CA ALA A 234 -10.40 17.32 -6.22
C ALA A 234 -9.68 16.12 -5.60
N ARG A 235 -9.00 15.31 -6.42
CA ARG A 235 -8.20 14.20 -5.92
C ARG A 235 -6.98 14.75 -5.16
N PRO A 236 -6.74 14.35 -3.89
CA PRO A 236 -5.57 14.79 -3.14
C PRO A 236 -4.27 14.45 -3.88
N ALA A 237 -3.37 15.44 -3.97
CA ALA A 237 -2.05 15.23 -4.57
C ALA A 237 -1.17 14.33 -3.68
N PRO A 238 -0.21 13.58 -4.26
CA PRO A 238 0.77 12.85 -3.47
C PRO A 238 1.58 13.77 -2.56
N ALA A 239 1.83 13.33 -1.33
CA ALA A 239 2.73 13.99 -0.42
C ALA A 239 4.17 13.90 -0.94
N PRO A 240 4.98 14.96 -0.80
CA PRO A 240 6.41 14.89 -1.09
C PRO A 240 7.05 13.70 -0.36
N ARG A 241 8.02 13.04 -1.01
CA ARG A 241 8.84 12.05 -0.31
C ARG A 241 9.73 12.78 0.67
N SER A 242 9.78 12.26 1.90
CA SER A 242 10.79 12.66 2.87
C SER A 242 12.11 12.06 2.39
N ASP A 243 13.01 12.92 1.92
CA ASP A 243 14.38 12.55 1.53
C ASP A 243 15.16 11.92 2.69
#